data_AF-A0A3B9W0D5-F1
#
_entry.id   AF-A0A3B9W0D5-F1
#
_cell.length_a   1.000
_cell.length_b   1.000
_cell.length_c   1.000
_cell.angle_alpha   90.00
_cell.angle_beta   90.00
_cell.angle_gamma   90.00
#
_symmetry.space_group_name_H-M   'P 1'
#
loop_
_entity.id
_entity.type
_entity.pdbx_description
1 polymer ?
#
loop_
_entity_poly.entity_id
_entity_poly.type
_entity_poly.pdbx_seq_one_letter_code
_entity_poly.pdbx_strand_id
1 'polypeptide(L)' 'MGRTIDLVADLGEGFGAYSLGDDSALLEIVSSANIACGFHA' A
#
# COMPACT_ATOMS: atom_id res chain seq x y z
N MET A 1 13.16 -14.92 21.85
CA MET A 1 12.90 -14.12 20.62
C MET A 1 11.54 -14.51 20.05
N GLY A 2 10.64 -13.54 19.86
CA GLY A 2 9.44 -13.74 19.05
C GLY A 2 9.78 -13.77 17.57
N ARG A 3 8.92 -14.39 16.75
CA ARG A 3 9.03 -14.32 15.28
C ARG A 3 8.42 -12.99 14.83
N THR A 4 9.14 -12.26 13.98
CA THR A 4 8.64 -11.05 13.32
C THR A 4 8.14 -11.43 11.92
N ILE A 5 7.01 -10.85 11.51
CA ILE A 5 6.41 -11.04 10.19
C ILE A 5 6.23 -9.66 9.57
N ASP A 6 6.47 -9.57 8.26
CA ASP A 6 6.18 -8.38 7.45
C ASP A 6 4.73 -8.44 6.97
N LEU A 7 4.00 -7.34 7.18
CA LEU A 7 2.68 -7.11 6.63
C LEU A 7 2.82 -6.09 5.51
N VAL A 8 2.50 -6.51 4.29
CA VAL A 8 2.62 -5.71 3.07
C VAL A 8 1.26 -5.51 2.42
N ALA A 9 1.06 -4.35 1.82
CA ALA A 9 -0.07 -4.05 0.94
C ALA A 9 0.39 -3.27 -0.31
N ASP A 10 -0.38 -3.41 -1.39
CA ASP A 10 -0.25 -2.59 -2.60
C ASP A 10 -0.97 -1.27 -2.38
N LEU A 11 -0.28 -0.15 -2.57
CA LEU A 11 -0.76 1.21 -2.33
C LEU A 11 -0.47 2.11 -3.54
N GLY A 12 -1.08 3.29 -3.56
CA GLY A 12 -0.89 4.26 -4.64
C GLY A 12 -1.51 3.80 -5.95
N GLU A 13 -2.51 2.93 -5.91
CA GLU A 13 -3.16 2.36 -7.10
C GLU A 13 -4.30 3.23 -7.69
N GLY A 14 -4.43 4.48 -7.21
CA GLY A 14 -5.30 5.48 -7.85
C GLY A 14 -4.61 6.13 -9.05
N PHE A 15 -5.37 6.43 -10.12
CA PHE A 15 -4.83 7.06 -11.33
C PHE A 15 -5.64 8.28 -11.78
N GLY A 16 -4.96 9.41 -11.96
CA GLY A 16 -5.57 10.67 -12.39
C GLY A 16 -6.61 11.18 -11.40
N ALA A 17 -7.87 11.25 -11.83
CA ALA A 17 -8.97 11.71 -10.98
C ALA A 17 -9.58 10.58 -10.12
N TYR A 18 -9.20 9.32 -10.33
CA TYR A 18 -9.73 8.19 -9.59
C TYR A 18 -8.84 7.86 -8.40
N SER A 19 -9.43 7.88 -7.21
CA SER A 19 -8.80 7.35 -5.99
C SER A 19 -9.19 5.89 -5.80
N LEU A 20 -8.25 5.07 -5.32
CA LEU A 20 -8.46 3.66 -5.00
C LEU A 20 -7.79 3.36 -3.66
N GLY A 21 -8.49 2.64 -2.79
CA GLY A 21 -8.00 2.28 -1.46
C GLY A 21 -8.06 3.41 -0.42
N ASP A 22 -7.71 3.05 0.82
CA ASP A 22 -7.48 4.00 1.93
C ASP A 22 -6.01 3.86 2.37
N ASP A 23 -5.11 4.39 1.54
CA ASP A 23 -3.66 4.27 1.74
C ASP A 23 -3.21 4.87 3.08
N SER A 24 -3.89 5.94 3.52
CA SER A 24 -3.56 6.59 4.80
C SER A 24 -3.85 5.67 5.97
N ALA A 25 -5.02 5.02 6.01
CA ALA A 25 -5.33 4.05 7.05
C ALA A 25 -4.41 2.81 6.98
N LEU A 26 -4.06 2.34 5.78
CA LEU A 26 -3.19 1.18 5.63
C LEU A 26 -1.75 1.45 6.10
N LEU A 27 -1.22 2.65 5.88
CA LEU A 27 0.12 3.05 6.35
C LEU A 27 0.25 3.06 7.87
N GLU A 28 -0.85 3.11 8.62
CA GLU A 28 -0.84 2.96 10.08
C GLU A 28 -0.70 1.49 10.54
N ILE A 29 -0.87 0.52 9.63
CA ILE A 29 -0.96 -0.92 9.93
C ILE A 29 0.21 -1.71 9.32
N VAL A 30 0.57 -1.42 8.07
CA VAL A 30 1.55 -2.20 7.30
C VAL A 30 2.99 -1.87 7.71
N SER A 31 3.88 -2.85 7.57
CA SER A 31 5.32 -2.63 7.75
C SER A 31 6.02 -2.27 6.44
N SER A 32 5.46 -2.68 5.30
CA SER A 32 5.97 -2.41 3.96
C SER A 32 4.84 -2.05 2.99
N ALA A 33 5.14 -1.26 1.96
CA ALA A 33 4.18 -0.88 0.92
C ALA A 33 4.78 -1.09 -0.47
N ASN A 34 4.02 -1.72 -1.37
CA ASN A 34 4.33 -1.79 -2.79
C ASN A 34 3.62 -0.64 -3.50
N ILE A 35 4.36 0.25 -4.14
CA ILE A 35 3.77 1.43 -4.80
C ILE A 35 3.60 1.16 -6.29
N ALA A 36 2.41 1.47 -6.84
CA ALA A 36 2.20 1.41 -8.28
C ALA A 36 3.14 2.37 -9.04
N CYS A 37 3.56 1.95 -10.23
CA CYS A 37 4.58 2.65 -11.02
C CYS A 37 4.02 3.36 -12.27
N GLY A 38 2.71 3.50 -12.41
CA GLY A 38 2.09 4.29 -13.48
C GLY A 38 1.73 3.53 -14.76
N PHE A 39 1.85 2.19 -14.79
CA PHE A 39 1.47 1.38 -15.97
C PHE A 39 0.11 0.72 -15.81
N HIS A 40 -0.11 -0.03 -14.72
CA HIS A 40 -1.39 -0.67 -14.43
C HIS A 40 -2.31 0.21 -13.57
N ALA A 41 -1.70 1.12 -12.82
CA ALA A 41 -2.29 2.12 -11.95
C ALA A 41 -1.26 3.23 -11.70
#